data_AF-A0A960W9E1-F1
#
_entry.id   AF-A0A960W9E1-F1
#
_cell.length_a   1.000
_cell.length_b   1.000
_cell.length_c   1.000
_cell.angle_alpha   90.00
_cell.angle_beta   90.00
_cell.angle_gamma   90.00
#
_symmetry.space_group_name_H-M   'P 1'
#
loop_
_entity.id
_entity.type
_entity.pdbx_description
1 polymer ?
#
loop_
_entity_poly.entity_id
_entity_poly.type
_entity_poly.pdbx_seq_one_letter_code
_entity_poly.pdbx_strand_id
1 'polypeptide(L)'
;MITPQKMLEMFPSFRGVEFADSSYAVPDYDWLITEFFSYYTEFMRKFNAFEWRTSHDCDDKARTFCVLASLAHGQKTRPAEGIAIGEVWYYSQRLGGYHAINAAFASKKKHQPELVFIEPQVPAVISLTDQEKQSIFKARF
;
A
#
# COMPACT_ATOMS: atom_id res chain seq x y z
N MET A 1 4.46 -1.92 -15.80
CA MET A 1 3.07 -1.64 -15.43
C MET A 1 2.34 -2.97 -15.25
N ILE A 2 1.26 -2.98 -14.49
CA ILE A 2 0.43 -4.16 -14.21
C ILE A 2 -1.05 -3.77 -14.36
N THR A 3 -1.90 -4.72 -14.75
CA THR A 3 -3.35 -4.52 -14.89
C THR A 3 -4.10 -5.04 -13.67
N PRO A 4 -5.32 -4.54 -13.40
CA PRO A 4 -6.20 -5.09 -12.36
C PRO A 4 -6.34 -6.62 -12.40
N GLN A 5 -6.59 -7.17 -13.59
CA GLN A 5 -6.72 -8.61 -13.79
C GLN A 5 -5.47 -9.37 -13.33
N LYS A 6 -4.27 -8.85 -13.65
CA LYS A 6 -3.03 -9.49 -13.25
C LYS A 6 -2.78 -9.39 -11.74
N MET A 7 -3.17 -8.28 -11.12
CA MET A 7 -3.09 -8.10 -9.67
C MET A 7 -4.00 -9.10 -8.94
N LEU A 8 -5.22 -9.35 -9.46
CA LEU A 8 -6.15 -10.35 -8.91
C LEU A 8 -5.62 -11.78 -9.04
N GLU A 9 -5.01 -12.14 -10.18
CA GLU A 9 -4.38 -13.46 -10.37
C GLU A 9 -3.27 -13.72 -9.36
N MET A 10 -2.51 -12.69 -9.00
CA MET A 10 -1.43 -12.81 -8.03
C MET A 10 -1.93 -12.96 -6.60
N PHE A 11 -3.16 -12.50 -6.30
CA PHE A 11 -3.73 -12.59 -4.95
C PHE A 11 -5.26 -12.74 -4.97
N PRO A 12 -5.78 -13.97 -5.10
CA PRO A 12 -7.23 -14.21 -5.24
C PRO A 12 -8.01 -14.05 -3.93
N SER A 13 -7.35 -13.97 -2.78
CA SER A 13 -8.00 -13.86 -1.46
C SER A 13 -8.55 -12.47 -1.16
N PHE A 14 -8.23 -11.52 -2.02
CA PHE A 14 -8.65 -10.13 -1.97
C PHE A 14 -10.16 -10.05 -2.25
N ARG A 15 -10.96 -10.04 -1.18
CA ARG A 15 -12.40 -9.78 -1.25
C ARG A 15 -12.64 -8.28 -1.18
N GLY A 16 -13.58 -7.78 -1.99
CA GLY A 16 -13.93 -6.35 -1.98
C GLY A 16 -12.79 -5.46 -2.48
N VAL A 17 -12.18 -5.83 -3.62
CA VAL A 17 -11.12 -5.02 -4.23
C VAL A 17 -11.68 -4.08 -5.27
N GLU A 18 -11.28 -2.83 -5.13
CA GLU A 18 -11.61 -1.76 -6.05
C GLU A 18 -10.33 -1.33 -6.76
N PHE A 19 -10.38 -1.33 -8.10
CA PHE A 19 -9.37 -0.71 -8.94
C PHE A 19 -10.01 0.49 -9.62
N ALA A 20 -9.49 1.69 -9.36
CA ALA A 20 -9.97 2.91 -10.00
C ALA A 20 -9.40 3.12 -11.41
N ASP A 21 -8.22 2.57 -11.69
CA ASP A 21 -7.47 2.79 -12.92
C ASP A 21 -7.37 1.52 -13.79
N SER A 22 -7.19 1.70 -15.10
CA SER A 22 -7.03 0.58 -16.04
C SER A 22 -5.61 -0.01 -16.00
N SER A 23 -4.64 0.75 -15.50
CA SER A 23 -3.25 0.32 -15.42
C SER A 23 -2.47 1.00 -14.30
N TYR A 24 -1.55 0.26 -13.71
CA TYR A 24 -0.78 0.72 -12.56
C TYR A 24 0.73 0.61 -12.81
N ALA A 25 1.45 1.67 -12.48
CA ALA A 25 2.91 1.66 -12.43
C ALA A 25 3.35 0.76 -11.26
N VAL A 26 4.24 -0.18 -11.56
CA VAL A 26 4.89 -1.02 -10.54
C VAL A 26 6.06 -0.20 -9.98
N PRO A 27 6.01 0.26 -8.72
CA PRO A 27 7.15 0.91 -8.10
C PRO A 27 8.36 -0.02 -7.99
N ASP A 28 9.55 0.56 -8.04
CA ASP A 28 10.75 -0.13 -7.60
C ASP A 28 10.67 -0.34 -6.08
N TYR A 29 10.99 -1.55 -5.63
CA TYR A 29 10.91 -1.93 -4.23
C TYR A 29 11.84 -1.09 -3.36
N ASP A 30 13.08 -0.86 -3.80
CA ASP A 30 14.06 -0.13 -2.99
C ASP A 30 13.65 1.35 -2.88
N TRP A 31 13.16 1.95 -3.97
CA TRP A 31 12.53 3.28 -3.93
C TRP A 31 11.37 3.35 -2.94
N LEU A 32 10.48 2.34 -2.95
CA LEU A 32 9.29 2.31 -2.10
C LEU A 32 9.64 2.31 -0.60
N ILE A 33 10.57 1.45 -0.18
CA ILE A 33 10.89 1.26 1.24
C ILE A 33 11.94 2.23 1.78
N THR A 34 12.70 2.91 0.91
CA THR A 34 13.72 3.87 1.33
C THR A 34 13.26 5.31 1.08
N GLU A 35 13.40 5.79 -0.16
CA GLU A 35 13.15 7.17 -0.56
C GLU A 35 11.70 7.58 -0.29
N PHE A 36 10.73 6.81 -0.80
CA PHE A 36 9.32 7.15 -0.66
C PHE A 36 8.85 7.08 0.80
N PHE A 37 9.22 6.02 1.53
CA PHE A 37 8.85 5.90 2.94
C PHE A 37 9.44 7.03 3.79
N SER A 38 10.69 7.45 3.52
CA SER A 38 11.33 8.58 4.19
C SER A 38 10.58 9.88 3.90
N TYR A 39 10.24 10.14 2.63
CA TYR A 39 9.43 11.29 2.23
C TYR A 39 8.06 11.32 2.94
N TYR A 40 7.35 10.20 2.95
CA TYR A 40 6.08 10.07 3.66
C TYR A 40 6.24 10.35 5.16
N THR A 41 7.26 9.77 5.80
CA THR A 41 7.53 9.97 7.24
C THR A 41 7.80 11.44 7.56
N GLU A 42 8.62 12.11 6.75
CA GLU A 42 8.89 13.54 6.90
C GLU A 42 7.63 14.39 6.71
N PHE A 43 6.82 14.06 5.70
CA PHE A 43 5.54 14.73 5.47
C PHE A 43 4.64 14.62 6.69
N MET A 44 4.44 13.41 7.21
CA MET A 44 3.58 13.16 8.38
C MET A 44 4.09 13.88 9.63
N ARG A 45 5.41 13.94 9.83
CA ARG A 45 6.03 14.65 10.95
C ARG A 45 5.82 16.17 10.88
N LYS A 46 5.83 16.77 9.69
CA LYS A 46 5.54 18.22 9.53
C LYS A 46 4.17 18.63 10.06
N PHE A 47 3.21 17.70 10.07
CA PHE A 47 1.85 17.92 10.56
C PHE A 47 1.59 17.30 11.95
N ASN A 48 2.63 16.81 12.65
CA ASN A 48 2.49 16.06 13.91
C ASN A 48 1.50 14.89 13.81
N ALA A 49 1.43 14.27 12.63
CA ALA A 49 0.44 13.26 12.27
C ALA A 49 1.04 11.84 12.21
N PHE A 50 2.35 11.70 12.43
CA PHE A 50 3.05 10.41 12.38
C PHE A 50 2.65 9.47 13.52
N GLU A 51 2.52 9.99 14.73
CA GLU A 51 2.07 9.21 15.89
C GLU A 51 0.61 8.76 15.76
N TRP A 52 0.29 7.60 16.34
CA TRP A 52 -1.08 7.09 16.37
C TRP A 52 -1.97 7.96 17.29
N ARG A 53 -3.18 8.26 16.83
CA ARG A 53 -4.23 8.92 17.61
C ARG A 53 -5.59 8.35 17.20
N THR A 54 -6.56 8.30 18.10
CA THR A 54 -7.93 7.83 17.78
C THR A 54 -8.59 8.65 16.66
N SER A 55 -8.22 9.91 16.49
CA SER A 55 -8.73 10.78 15.43
C SER A 55 -7.91 10.74 14.14
N HIS A 56 -6.84 9.94 14.11
CA HIS A 56 -5.92 9.81 12.98
C HIS A 56 -5.13 8.50 13.13
N ASP A 57 -5.82 7.39 12.84
CA ASP A 57 -5.38 6.05 13.21
C ASP A 57 -4.72 5.30 12.02
N CYS A 58 -4.85 3.98 11.96
CA CYS A 58 -4.28 3.14 10.93
C CYS A 58 -4.83 3.43 9.53
N ASP A 59 -6.14 3.70 9.36
CA ASP A 59 -6.73 3.86 8.03
C ASP A 59 -6.37 5.20 7.40
N ASP A 60 -6.34 6.27 8.20
CA ASP A 60 -5.92 7.59 7.72
C ASP A 60 -4.45 7.62 7.30
N LYS A 61 -3.59 6.88 8.00
CA LYS A 61 -2.18 6.73 7.64
C LYS A 61 -2.01 5.93 6.35
N ALA A 62 -2.71 4.80 6.22
CA ALA A 62 -2.69 4.00 5.00
C ALA A 62 -3.20 4.80 3.79
N ARG A 63 -4.30 5.55 3.97
CA ARG A 63 -4.86 6.44 2.95
C ARG A 63 -3.88 7.55 2.55
N THR A 64 -3.25 8.19 3.53
CA THR A 64 -2.27 9.26 3.27
C THR A 64 -1.07 8.72 2.50
N PHE A 65 -0.59 7.52 2.83
CA PHE A 65 0.49 6.86 2.09
C PHE A 65 0.13 6.68 0.61
N CYS A 66 -1.08 6.20 0.30
CA CYS A 66 -1.58 6.07 -1.07
C CYS A 66 -1.68 7.44 -1.78
N VAL A 67 -2.23 8.45 -1.11
CA VAL A 67 -2.37 9.80 -1.70
C VAL A 67 -1.01 10.38 -2.08
N LEU A 68 -0.02 10.30 -1.19
CA LEU A 68 1.33 10.78 -1.48
C LEU A 68 2.01 9.98 -2.59
N ALA A 69 1.77 8.67 -2.66
CA ALA A 69 2.30 7.83 -3.73
C ALA A 69 1.72 8.23 -5.09
N SER A 70 0.42 8.48 -5.16
CA SER A 70 -0.25 8.95 -6.38
C SER A 70 0.24 10.34 -6.80
N LEU A 71 0.48 11.25 -5.85
CA LEU A 71 1.10 12.55 -6.16
C LEU A 71 2.52 12.38 -6.72
N ALA A 72 3.34 11.51 -6.13
CA ALA A 72 4.69 11.23 -6.61
C ALA A 72 4.69 10.58 -8.01
N HIS A 73 3.68 9.76 -8.32
CA HIS A 73 3.46 9.20 -9.64
C HIS A 73 3.09 10.28 -10.67
N GLY A 74 2.13 11.14 -10.34
CA GLY A 74 1.63 12.21 -11.21
C GLY A 74 2.64 13.32 -11.54
N GLN A 75 3.73 13.44 -10.78
CA GLN A 75 4.82 14.38 -11.09
C GLN A 75 5.66 13.97 -12.31
N LYS A 76 5.53 12.74 -12.81
CA LYS A 76 6.28 12.24 -13.95
C LYS A 76 5.32 11.88 -15.08
N THR A 77 5.69 12.16 -16.33
CA THR A 77 5.00 11.62 -17.50
C THR A 77 5.26 10.12 -17.58
N ARG A 78 4.37 9.33 -16.97
CA ARG A 78 4.41 7.86 -16.99
C ARG A 78 3.23 7.32 -17.80
N PRO A 79 3.39 6.17 -18.47
CA PRO A 79 2.34 5.60 -19.31
C PRO A 79 1.19 4.93 -18.53
N ALA A 80 1.37 4.63 -17.24
CA ALA A 80 0.32 4.03 -16.42
C ALA A 80 -0.50 5.12 -15.72
N GLU A 81 -1.80 4.87 -15.57
CA GLU A 81 -2.76 5.80 -14.96
C GLU A 81 -2.52 5.95 -13.45
N GLY A 82 -2.44 4.82 -12.74
CA GLY A 82 -2.20 4.79 -11.29
C GLY A 82 -0.80 4.29 -10.90
N ILE A 83 -0.56 4.19 -9.59
CA ILE A 83 0.59 3.50 -9.00
C ILE A 83 0.09 2.30 -8.20
N ALA A 84 0.77 1.14 -8.30
CA ALA A 84 0.31 -0.12 -7.74
C ALA A 84 0.50 -0.21 -6.21
N ILE A 85 -0.01 0.77 -5.47
CA ILE A 85 0.04 0.92 -4.01
C ILE A 85 -1.38 1.24 -3.53
N GLY A 86 -1.97 0.31 -2.79
CA GLY A 86 -3.32 0.43 -2.25
C GLY A 86 -3.36 0.38 -0.73
N GLU A 87 -4.52 0.68 -0.18
CA GLU A 87 -4.86 0.44 1.23
C GLU A 87 -5.57 -0.91 1.36
N VAL A 88 -5.29 -1.67 2.42
CA VAL A 88 -5.94 -2.96 2.72
C VAL A 88 -6.40 -2.99 4.16
N TRP A 89 -7.62 -3.50 4.36
CA TRP A 89 -8.29 -3.54 5.65
C TRP A 89 -8.60 -4.99 6.01
N TYR A 90 -8.22 -5.39 7.22
CA TYR A 90 -8.26 -6.78 7.66
C TYR A 90 -8.43 -6.88 9.18
N TYR A 91 -8.60 -8.10 9.70
CA TYR A 91 -8.58 -8.35 11.14
C TYR A 91 -7.18 -8.82 11.55
N SER A 92 -6.49 -8.00 12.35
CA SER A 92 -5.17 -8.32 12.90
C SER A 92 -5.30 -9.26 14.08
N GLN A 93 -4.76 -10.48 13.93
CA GLN A 93 -4.72 -11.45 15.03
C GLN A 93 -3.74 -11.00 16.13
N ARG A 94 -2.71 -10.23 15.75
CA ARG A 94 -1.69 -9.73 16.68
C ARG A 94 -2.22 -8.60 17.56
N LEU A 95 -3.05 -7.72 17.00
CA LEU A 95 -3.63 -6.57 17.71
C LEU A 95 -5.00 -6.89 18.33
N GLY A 96 -5.67 -7.95 17.87
CA GLY A 96 -7.01 -8.33 18.34
C GLY A 96 -8.11 -7.38 17.85
N GLY A 97 -8.01 -6.89 16.61
CA GLY A 97 -8.98 -5.92 16.06
C GLY A 97 -8.79 -5.62 14.58
N TYR A 98 -9.66 -4.76 14.04
CA TYR A 98 -9.54 -4.26 12.67
C TYR A 98 -8.32 -3.36 12.52
N HIS A 99 -7.62 -3.52 11.41
CA HIS A 99 -6.40 -2.77 11.10
C HIS A 99 -6.34 -2.45 9.62
N ALA A 100 -5.66 -1.34 9.30
CA ALA A 100 -5.44 -0.91 7.93
C ALA A 100 -3.94 -0.66 7.69
N ILE A 101 -3.44 -1.16 6.57
CA ILE A 101 -2.05 -1.03 6.13
C ILE A 101 -2.03 -0.79 4.62
N ASN A 102 -0.83 -0.68 4.04
CA ASN A 102 -0.68 -0.61 2.60
C ASN A 102 -0.30 -1.96 2.00
N ALA A 103 -0.77 -2.20 0.78
CA ALA A 103 -0.35 -3.29 -0.07
C ALA A 103 0.23 -2.71 -1.37
N ALA A 104 1.39 -3.19 -1.78
CA ALA A 104 2.05 -2.70 -2.99
C ALA A 104 2.50 -3.85 -3.88
N PHE A 105 2.29 -3.73 -5.17
CA PHE A 105 2.94 -4.61 -6.16
C PHE A 105 4.24 -3.94 -6.56
N ALA A 106 5.34 -4.34 -5.94
CA ALA A 106 6.65 -3.74 -6.16
C ALA A 106 7.59 -4.73 -6.84
N SER A 107 8.57 -4.25 -7.60
CA SER A 107 9.58 -5.10 -8.20
C SER A 107 10.98 -4.67 -7.79
N LYS A 108 11.87 -5.63 -7.53
CA LYS A 108 13.31 -5.40 -7.53
C LYS A 108 13.83 -5.60 -8.95
N LYS A 109 14.40 -4.58 -9.58
CA LYS A 109 15.04 -4.71 -10.91
C LYS A 109 14.09 -5.31 -11.97
N LYS A 110 14.58 -6.19 -12.85
CA LYS A 110 13.81 -6.86 -13.92
C LYS A 110 13.02 -8.09 -13.43
N HIS A 111 12.82 -8.24 -12.11
CA HIS A 111 12.03 -9.35 -11.58
C HIS A 111 10.53 -9.10 -11.76
N GLN A 112 9.75 -10.17 -11.67
CA GLN A 112 8.29 -10.03 -11.66
C GLN A 112 7.87 -9.21 -10.44
N PRO A 113 6.80 -8.40 -10.54
CA PRO A 113 6.25 -7.72 -9.37
C PRO A 113 5.87 -8.74 -8.30
N GLU A 114 6.05 -8.37 -7.04
CA GLU A 114 5.64 -9.14 -5.87
C GLU A 114 4.70 -8.29 -5.01
N LEU A 115 3.70 -8.93 -4.40
CA LEU A 115 2.85 -8.27 -3.43
C LEU A 115 3.61 -8.15 -2.10
N VAL A 116 3.76 -6.92 -1.61
CA VAL A 116 4.34 -6.62 -0.31
C VAL A 116 3.34 -5.84 0.54
N PHE A 117 3.37 -6.06 1.85
CA PHE A 117 2.56 -5.32 2.81
C PHE A 117 3.44 -4.37 3.59
N ILE A 118 2.98 -3.13 3.80
CA ILE A 118 3.75 -2.06 4.42
C ILE A 118 2.94 -1.50 5.56
N GLU A 119 3.52 -1.48 6.77
CA GLU A 119 2.94 -0.78 7.91
C GLU A 119 3.30 0.72 7.80
N PRO A 120 2.36 1.63 7.50
CA PRO A 120 2.68 3.05 7.32
C PRO A 120 3.15 3.74 8.61
N GLN A 121 3.15 3.07 9.76
CA GLN A 121 3.70 3.59 11.02
C GLN A 121 5.17 3.23 11.26
N VAL A 122 5.72 2.23 10.56
CA VAL A 122 7.13 1.83 10.70
C VAL A 122 7.75 1.54 9.33
N PRO A 123 9.03 1.86 9.10
CA PRO A 123 9.69 1.60 7.81
C PRO A 123 9.99 0.10 7.63
N ALA A 124 8.94 -0.73 7.59
CA ALA A 124 9.03 -2.17 7.52
C ALA A 124 8.00 -2.75 6.56
N VAL A 125 8.48 -3.63 5.70
CA VAL A 125 7.62 -4.62 5.03
C VAL A 125 7.23 -5.64 6.08
N ILE A 126 5.94 -5.92 6.17
CA ILE A 126 5.39 -6.88 7.12
C ILE A 126 4.88 -8.12 6.39
N SER A 127 4.93 -9.25 7.08
CA SER A 127 4.29 -10.48 6.61
C SER A 127 2.98 -10.68 7.35
N LEU A 128 1.88 -10.71 6.59
CA LEU A 128 0.59 -11.17 7.07
C LEU A 128 0.55 -12.69 7.13
N THR A 129 -0.04 -13.22 8.19
CA THR A 129 -0.40 -14.64 8.28
C THR A 129 -1.48 -14.99 7.26
N ASP A 130 -1.66 -16.27 6.95
CA ASP A 130 -2.70 -16.69 6.02
C ASP A 130 -4.10 -16.38 6.54
N GLN A 131 -4.32 -16.45 7.86
CA GLN A 131 -5.57 -16.05 8.49
C GLN A 131 -5.83 -14.55 8.32
N GLU A 132 -4.82 -13.70 8.50
CA GLU A 132 -4.92 -12.26 8.27
C GLU A 132 -5.22 -11.95 6.79
N LYS A 133 -4.52 -12.61 5.85
CA LYS A 133 -4.78 -12.47 4.41
C LYS A 133 -6.21 -12.89 4.03
N GLN A 134 -6.73 -13.96 4.63
CA GLN A 134 -8.11 -14.42 4.42
C GLN A 134 -9.15 -13.49 5.04
N SER A 135 -8.75 -12.71 6.05
CA SER A 135 -9.61 -11.72 6.70
C SER A 135 -9.64 -10.35 5.99
N ILE A 136 -8.89 -10.18 4.89
CA ILE A 136 -8.94 -8.95 4.09
C ILE A 136 -10.35 -8.82 3.51
N PHE A 137 -11.06 -7.78 3.94
CA PHE A 137 -12.44 -7.51 3.53
C PHE A 137 -12.58 -6.28 2.64
N LYS A 138 -11.51 -5.48 2.52
CA LYS A 138 -11.42 -4.35 1.60
C LYS A 138 -10.00 -4.16 1.13
N ALA A 139 -9.82 -3.94 -0.17
CA ALA A 139 -8.60 -3.39 -0.74
C ALA A 139 -8.94 -2.33 -1.78
N ARG A 140 -8.19 -1.24 -1.82
CA ARG A 140 -8.44 -0.16 -2.78
C ARG A 140 -7.13 0.28 -3.40
N PHE A 141 -7.06 0.20 -4.74
CA PHE A 141 -5.91 0.58 -5.56
C PHE A 141 -6.28 1.70 -6.52
#